data_AF-A0A382QH45-F1
#
_entry.id   AF-A0A382QH45-F1
#
_cell.length_a   1.000
_cell.length_b   1.000
_cell.length_c   1.000
_cell.angle_alpha   90.00
_cell.angle_beta   90.00
_cell.angle_gamma   90.00
#
_symmetry.space_group_name_H-M   'P 1'
#
loop_
_entity.id
_entity.type
_entity.pdbx_description
1 polymer ?
#
loop_
_entity_poly.entity_id
_entity_poly.type
_entity_poly.pdbx_seq_one_letter_code
_entity_poly.pdbx_strand_id
1 'polypeptide(L)'
;MPDSELSQVSVLTFNILYGGTYLGLPLEQTAAAIRSAQVDIVVICEQCGNAQGLADVLGLTCHVVAAPPYWQSVALLSRYPAMESFANGARFNLGYGQSLCVFGVHL
;
A
#
# COMPACT_ATOMS: atom_id res chain seq x y z
N MET A 1 8.94 8.76 32.99
CA MET A 1 8.53 7.93 31.84
C MET A 1 9.20 8.55 30.64
N PRO A 2 10.05 7.83 29.88
CA PRO A 2 10.59 8.43 28.67
C PRO A 2 9.43 8.69 27.73
N ASP A 3 9.48 9.85 27.09
CA ASP A 3 8.45 10.43 26.26
C ASP A 3 7.83 9.40 25.32
N SER A 4 6.50 9.26 25.37
CA SER A 4 5.77 8.65 24.27
C SER A 4 5.91 9.58 23.08
N GLU A 5 7.01 9.47 22.33
CA GLU A 5 7.00 9.93 20.96
C GLU A 5 5.75 9.34 20.33
N LEU A 6 4.84 10.22 19.90
CA LEU A 6 3.69 9.81 19.12
C LEU A 6 4.26 9.14 17.87
N SER A 7 4.30 7.81 17.85
CA SER A 7 4.63 7.04 16.66
C SER A 7 3.62 7.41 15.58
N GLN A 8 4.02 8.32 14.70
CA GLN A 8 3.21 8.75 13.58
C GLN A 8 3.16 7.62 12.56
N VAL A 9 1.95 7.24 12.13
CA VAL A 9 1.78 6.37 10.97
C VAL A 9 1.42 7.24 9.78
N SER A 10 2.17 7.08 8.71
CA SER A 10 1.98 7.83 7.47
C SER A 10 1.40 6.94 6.38
N VAL A 11 0.36 7.43 5.71
CA VAL A 11 -0.39 6.68 4.69
C VAL A 11 -0.47 7.49 3.41
N LEU A 12 -0.08 6.88 2.29
CA LEU A 12 -0.27 7.42 0.95
C LEU A 12 -1.42 6.68 0.25
N THR A 13 -2.23 7.38 -0.50
CA THR A 13 -3.10 6.77 -1.52
C THR A 13 -2.66 7.23 -2.90
N PHE A 14 -2.60 6.30 -3.86
CA PHE A 14 -2.11 6.58 -5.19
C PHE A 14 -2.82 5.71 -6.23
N ASN A 15 -3.57 6.32 -7.14
CA ASN A 15 -3.97 5.65 -8.38
C ASN A 15 -2.77 5.68 -9.34
N ILE A 16 -2.24 4.51 -9.68
CA ILE A 16 -1.02 4.39 -10.47
C ILE A 16 -1.27 4.18 -11.96
N LEU A 17 -2.53 4.14 -12.42
CA LEU A 17 -2.96 3.99 -13.82
C LEU A 17 -2.29 2.82 -14.57
N TYR A 18 -3.06 1.76 -14.86
CA TYR A 18 -2.54 0.56 -15.55
C TYR A 18 -1.27 -0.01 -14.90
N GLY A 19 -1.28 -0.15 -13.57
CA GLY A 19 -0.21 -0.79 -12.80
C GLY A 19 1.06 0.04 -12.67
N GLY A 20 1.01 1.35 -12.93
CA GLY A 20 2.20 2.22 -12.84
C GLY A 20 3.17 2.07 -13.99
N THR A 21 2.74 1.38 -15.07
CA THR A 21 3.56 1.06 -16.25
C THR A 21 2.90 1.51 -17.55
N TYR A 22 1.91 2.41 -17.47
CA TYR A 22 1.24 2.93 -18.65
C TYR A 22 2.24 3.55 -19.64
N LEU A 23 1.99 3.41 -20.94
CA LEU A 23 2.91 3.81 -22.02
C LEU A 23 4.28 3.12 -22.02
N GLY A 24 4.41 1.99 -21.33
CA GLY A 24 5.68 1.24 -21.26
C GLY A 24 6.69 1.86 -20.29
N LEU A 25 6.24 2.72 -19.37
CA LEU A 25 7.09 3.26 -18.31
C LEU A 25 7.54 2.13 -17.36
N PRO A 26 8.78 2.20 -16.83
CA PRO A 26 9.29 1.21 -15.90
C PRO A 26 8.60 1.33 -14.53
N LEU A 27 8.38 0.20 -13.86
CA LEU A 27 7.75 0.14 -12.54
C LEU A 27 8.52 0.96 -11.49
N GLU A 28 9.83 1.04 -11.65
CA GLU A 28 10.76 1.81 -10.83
C GLU A 28 10.43 3.31 -10.78
N GLN A 29 9.81 3.87 -11.83
CA GLN A 29 9.40 5.26 -11.83
C GLN A 29 8.26 5.50 -10.83
N THR A 30 7.26 4.62 -10.82
CA THR A 30 6.17 4.64 -9.83
C THR A 30 6.71 4.40 -8.42
N ALA A 31 7.65 3.45 -8.27
CA ALA A 31 8.31 3.19 -6.99
C ALA A 31 9.09 4.41 -6.48
N ALA A 32 9.78 5.15 -7.35
CA ALA A 32 10.53 6.34 -6.98
C ALA A 32 9.62 7.45 -6.44
N ALA A 33 8.46 7.66 -7.07
CA ALA A 33 7.46 8.61 -6.58
C ALA A 33 6.96 8.23 -5.18
N ILE A 34 6.58 6.97 -4.96
CA ILE A 34 6.13 6.48 -3.64
C ILE A 34 7.23 6.62 -2.59
N ARG A 35 8.48 6.27 -2.94
CA ARG A 35 9.62 6.33 -2.02
C ARG A 35 9.91 7.76 -1.55
N SER A 36 9.67 8.77 -2.38
CA SER A 36 9.87 10.18 -2.02
C SER A 36 8.96 10.65 -0.87
N ALA A 37 7.81 10.00 -0.68
CA ALA A 37 6.87 10.34 0.39
C ALA A 37 7.29 9.75 1.75
N GLN A 38 8.22 8.79 1.78
CA GLN A 38 8.70 8.10 2.99
C GLN A 38 7.55 7.59 3.90
N VAL A 39 6.52 7.01 3.30
CA VAL A 39 5.32 6.55 4.01
C VAL A 39 5.41 5.11 4.53
N ASP A 40 4.62 4.78 5.54
CA ASP A 40 4.58 3.45 6.14
C ASP A 40 3.61 2.50 5.44
N ILE A 41 2.52 3.04 4.91
CA ILE A 41 1.47 2.30 4.20
C ILE A 41 1.13 3.03 2.89
N VAL A 42 0.94 2.27 1.82
CA VAL A 42 0.51 2.76 0.51
C VAL A 42 -0.75 2.03 0.09
N VAL A 43 -1.81 2.76 -0.20
CA VAL A 43 -3.01 2.26 -0.85
C VAL A 43 -2.86 2.52 -2.34
N ILE A 44 -2.72 1.46 -3.14
CA ILE A 44 -2.58 1.59 -4.60
C ILE A 44 -3.86 1.16 -5.31
N CYS A 45 -4.38 2.04 -6.16
CA CYS A 45 -5.49 1.75 -7.07
C CYS A 45 -4.97 1.53 -8.48
N GLU A 46 -5.73 0.78 -9.29
CA GLU A 46 -5.34 0.37 -10.65
C GLU A 46 -3.99 -0.35 -10.68
N GLN A 47 -3.77 -1.24 -9.71
CA GLN A 47 -2.49 -1.95 -9.59
C GLN A 47 -2.23 -2.96 -10.72
N CYS A 48 -3.28 -3.44 -11.40
CA CYS A 48 -3.21 -4.23 -12.65
C CYS A 48 -2.24 -5.42 -12.67
N GLY A 49 -2.01 -6.08 -11.52
CA GLY A 49 -1.09 -7.20 -11.35
C GLY A 49 0.32 -6.80 -10.86
N ASN A 50 0.64 -5.51 -10.86
CA ASN A 50 1.97 -5.01 -10.51
C ASN A 50 2.17 -4.73 -9.02
N ALA A 51 1.13 -4.92 -8.17
CA ALA A 51 1.22 -4.66 -6.75
C ALA A 51 2.40 -5.38 -6.07
N GLN A 52 2.59 -6.68 -6.36
CA GLN A 52 3.67 -7.46 -5.76
C GLN A 52 5.05 -6.96 -6.21
N GLY A 53 5.24 -6.75 -7.51
CA GLY A 53 6.51 -6.23 -8.04
C GLY A 53 6.85 -4.85 -7.46
N LEU A 54 5.83 -4.00 -7.26
CA LEU A 54 6.02 -2.69 -6.65
C LEU A 54 6.41 -2.80 -5.17
N ALA A 55 5.82 -3.75 -4.44
CA ALA A 55 6.18 -4.05 -3.06
C ALA A 55 7.62 -4.56 -2.95
N ASP A 56 8.05 -5.44 -3.86
CA ASP A 56 9.41 -5.97 -3.89
C ASP A 56 10.44 -4.85 -4.10
N VAL A 57 10.19 -3.92 -5.02
CA VAL A 57 11.06 -2.74 -5.27
C VAL A 57 11.10 -1.76 -4.09
N LEU A 58 10.01 -1.69 -3.32
CA LEU A 58 9.89 -0.79 -2.16
C LEU A 58 10.35 -1.45 -0.85
N GLY A 59 10.56 -2.76 -0.81
CA GLY A 59 10.83 -3.50 0.43
C GLY A 59 9.63 -3.54 1.37
N LEU A 60 8.41 -3.60 0.81
CA LEU A 60 7.15 -3.63 1.56
C LEU A 60 6.45 -4.97 1.40
N THR A 61 5.53 -5.28 2.31
CA THR A 61 4.61 -6.41 2.16
C THR A 61 3.43 -6.00 1.27
N CYS A 62 2.99 -6.90 0.39
CA CYS A 62 1.85 -6.66 -0.49
C CYS A 62 0.61 -7.38 0.03
N HIS A 63 -0.52 -6.68 0.07
CA HIS A 63 -1.82 -7.24 0.40
C HIS A 63 -2.88 -6.77 -0.60
N VAL A 64 -3.27 -7.65 -1.52
CA VAL A 64 -4.30 -7.35 -2.53
C VAL A 64 -5.67 -7.47 -1.88
N VAL A 65 -6.39 -6.35 -1.76
CA VAL A 65 -7.71 -6.28 -1.10
C VAL A 65 -8.88 -6.25 -2.07
N ALA A 66 -8.60 -5.90 -3.33
CA ALA A 66 -9.55 -5.99 -4.43
C ALA A 66 -8.82 -6.46 -5.70
N ALA A 67 -9.14 -7.68 -6.15
CA ALA A 67 -8.80 -8.21 -7.45
C ALA A 67 -9.86 -8.06 -8.60
N PRO A 68 -11.01 -7.37 -8.45
CA PRO A 68 -11.91 -7.08 -9.59
C PRO A 68 -11.17 -6.37 -10.74
N PRO A 69 -11.77 -6.26 -11.95
CA PRO A 69 -11.06 -6.04 -13.21
C PRO A 69 -10.04 -4.91 -13.11
N TYR A 70 -8.96 -4.97 -13.89
CA TYR A 70 -7.76 -4.15 -13.75
C TYR A 70 -7.98 -2.69 -13.26
N TRP A 71 -9.01 -2.00 -13.76
CA TRP A 71 -9.39 -0.64 -13.35
C TRP A 71 -9.96 -0.49 -11.92
N GLN A 72 -10.52 -1.52 -11.28
CA GLN A 72 -11.00 -1.51 -9.88
C GLN A 72 -10.02 -2.18 -8.91
N SER A 73 -8.87 -2.62 -9.41
CA SER A 73 -7.92 -3.37 -8.59
C SER A 73 -7.27 -2.49 -7.53
N VAL A 74 -7.21 -2.99 -6.29
CA VAL A 74 -6.65 -2.28 -5.14
C VAL A 74 -5.74 -3.21 -4.33
N ALA A 75 -4.59 -2.68 -3.93
CA ALA A 75 -3.69 -3.33 -2.98
C ALA A 75 -3.17 -2.36 -1.92
N LEU A 76 -2.77 -2.93 -0.79
CA LEU A 76 -2.13 -2.24 0.32
C LEU A 76 -0.67 -2.70 0.40
N LEU A 77 0.26 -1.77 0.32
CA LEU A 77 1.68 -2.03 0.55
C LEU A 77 2.04 -1.51 1.94
N SER A 78 2.68 -2.32 2.78
CA SER A 78 2.86 -1.97 4.19
C SER A 78 4.20 -2.45 4.75
N ARG A 79 4.79 -1.64 5.64
CA ARG A 79 5.91 -2.04 6.51
C ARG A 79 5.47 -2.92 7.68
N TYR A 80 4.18 -2.85 8.02
CA TYR A 80 3.57 -3.58 9.13
C TYR A 80 2.90 -4.87 8.62
N PRO A 81 2.96 -5.98 9.37
CA PRO A 81 2.30 -7.22 8.99
C PRO A 81 0.77 -7.08 9.10
N ALA A 82 0.05 -7.61 8.11
CA ALA A 82 -1.40 -7.74 8.15
C ALA A 82 -1.80 -8.80 9.19
N MET A 83 -2.79 -8.47 10.03
CA MET A 83 -3.35 -9.36 11.05
C MET A 83 -4.69 -9.96 10.63
N GLU A 84 -5.48 -9.19 9.87
CA GLU A 84 -6.84 -9.53 9.48
C GLU A 84 -7.14 -8.90 8.12
N SER A 85 -7.84 -9.62 7.26
CA SER A 85 -8.27 -9.15 5.94
C SER A 85 -9.76 -8.84 5.95
N PHE A 86 -10.14 -7.73 5.34
CA PHE A 86 -11.53 -7.33 5.11
C PHE A 86 -11.83 -7.25 3.61
N ALA A 87 -13.10 -7.13 3.25
CA ALA A 87 -13.45 -6.65 1.92
C ALA A 87 -12.89 -5.23 1.75
N ASN A 88 -12.01 -5.04 0.75
CA ASN A 88 -11.37 -3.76 0.43
C ASN A 88 -10.43 -3.19 1.50
N GLY A 89 -9.96 -3.98 2.47
CA GLY A 89 -9.08 -3.47 3.52
C GLY A 89 -8.34 -4.55 4.31
N ALA A 90 -7.48 -4.12 5.22
CA ALA A 90 -6.80 -4.98 6.17
C ALA A 90 -6.53 -4.24 7.49
N ARG A 91 -6.38 -5.01 8.56
CA ARG A 91 -5.84 -4.54 9.85
C ARG A 91 -4.35 -4.83 9.90
N PHE A 92 -3.54 -3.84 10.25
CA PHE A 92 -2.09 -3.96 10.42
C PHE A 92 -1.68 -3.86 11.89
N ASN A 93 -0.66 -4.64 12.28
CA ASN A 93 -0.07 -4.59 13.62
C ASN A 93 0.99 -3.47 13.69
N LEU A 94 0.76 -2.44 14.50
CA LEU A 94 1.74 -1.36 14.71
C LEU A 94 2.73 -1.68 15.84
N GLY A 95 2.54 -2.79 16.55
CA GLY A 95 3.29 -3.13 17.77
C GLY A 95 2.66 -2.54 19.04
N TYR A 96 3.15 -2.95 20.20
CA TYR A 96 2.69 -2.46 21.52
C TYR A 96 1.17 -2.51 21.76
N GLY A 97 0.49 -3.50 21.16
CA GLY A 97 -0.96 -3.63 21.24
C GLY A 97 -1.76 -2.63 20.39
N GLN A 98 -1.09 -1.81 19.59
CA GLN A 98 -1.72 -0.88 18.66
C GLN A 98 -1.93 -1.52 17.28
N SER A 99 -3.04 -1.18 16.64
CA SER A 99 -3.34 -1.62 15.27
C SER A 99 -4.03 -0.50 14.48
N LEU A 100 -3.93 -0.57 13.16
CA LEU A 100 -4.58 0.35 12.24
C LEU A 100 -5.37 -0.43 11.20
N CYS A 101 -6.62 -0.04 10.95
CA CYS A 101 -7.37 -0.52 9.81
C CYS A 101 -7.19 0.43 8.63
N VAL A 102 -6.86 -0.11 7.47
CA VAL A 102 -6.72 0.66 6.22
C VAL A 102 -7.62 0.04 5.17
N PHE A 103 -8.42 0.89 4.53
CA PHE A 103 -9.32 0.51 3.45
C PHE A 103 -8.93 1.28 2.18
N GLY A 104 -9.04 0.61 1.04
CA GLY A 104 -8.85 1.19 -0.27
C GLY A 104 -9.97 0.72 -1.20
N VAL A 105 -10.68 1.68 -1.78
CA VAL A 105 -11.77 1.40 -2.72
C VAL A 105 -11.55 2.27 -3.96
N HIS A 106 -11.81 1.70 -5.13
CA HIS A 106 -11.83 2.43 -6.39
C HIS A 106 -13.20 2.18 -7.05
N LEU A 107 -14.02 3.24 -7.13
CA LEU A 107 -15.43 3.20 -7.55
C LEU A 107 -15.61 3.64 -8.99
#